data_AF-A0A9D6WNW5-F1
#
_entry.id   AF-A0A9D6WNW5-F1
#
_cell.length_a   1.000
_cell.length_b   1.000
_cell.length_c   1.000
_cell.angle_alpha   90.00
_cell.angle_beta   90.00
_cell.angle_gamma   90.00
#
_symmetry.space_group_name_H-M   'P 1'
#
loop_
_entity.id
_entity.type
_entity.pdbx_description
1 polymer ?
#
loop_
_entity_poly.entity_id
_entity_poly.type
_entity_poly.pdbx_seq_one_letter_code
_entity_poly.pdbx_strand_id
1 'polypeptide(L)'
;MLNNLHEVEVFFGWIEKKIEEIDTITNEPFRRILLLALLDTLAKSAFPKDKPGKRFVKLIDSYSGWLHSDRVCLIQLRYLLESQVQTECADLKIEVEMRLGKWPPKGIGRIPWSREVDPESVDLCAFKKGRGAALIEKARYPFLLWEMRNFAIHELRTIGLALPDSDDFEEPYYFAPLNLETSSRTWGLNFPTKVISTIVLNCSEKLKLHFEQKGINPFRDFTDEPGWYLH
;
A
#
# COMPACT_ATOMS: atom_id res chain seq x y z
N MET A 1 29.92 -18.98 9.30
CA MET A 1 28.60 -18.29 9.26
C MET A 1 27.97 -18.49 10.62
N LEU A 2 27.78 -17.43 11.39
CA LEU A 2 26.98 -17.50 12.62
C LEU A 2 25.55 -17.82 12.21
N ASN A 3 24.96 -18.83 12.85
CA ASN A 3 23.64 -19.30 12.52
C ASN A 3 22.61 -18.33 13.09
N ASN A 4 22.20 -17.34 12.30
CA ASN A 4 21.24 -16.30 12.72
C ASN A 4 19.80 -16.82 12.90
N LEU A 5 19.60 -18.14 12.93
CA LEU A 5 18.27 -18.76 13.03
C LEU A 5 17.57 -18.35 14.32
N HIS A 6 18.28 -18.24 15.43
CA HIS A 6 17.69 -17.81 16.70
C HIS A 6 17.14 -16.39 16.59
N GLU A 7 17.89 -15.46 16.02
CA GLU A 7 17.45 -14.07 15.83
C GLU A 7 16.26 -13.97 14.86
N VAL A 8 16.25 -14.81 13.82
CA VAL A 8 15.12 -14.93 12.90
C VAL A 8 13.88 -15.44 13.63
N GLU A 9 13.98 -16.52 14.40
CA GLU A 9 12.89 -17.08 15.20
C GLU A 9 12.33 -16.05 16.19
N VAL A 10 13.20 -15.34 16.91
CA VAL A 10 12.80 -14.31 17.88
C VAL A 10 12.08 -13.15 17.19
N PHE A 11 12.63 -12.63 16.08
CA PHE A 11 12.03 -11.51 15.36
C PHE A 11 10.66 -11.86 14.80
N PHE A 12 10.55 -12.97 14.08
CA PHE A 12 9.29 -13.34 13.44
C PHE A 12 8.28 -13.89 14.45
N GLY A 13 8.71 -14.55 15.52
CA GLY A 13 7.82 -14.91 16.63
C GLY A 13 7.23 -13.68 17.33
N TRP A 14 8.01 -12.59 17.46
CA TRP A 14 7.48 -11.32 17.92
C TRP A 14 6.46 -10.71 16.94
N ILE A 15 6.74 -10.73 15.63
CA ILE A 15 5.80 -10.26 14.59
C ILE A 15 4.49 -11.06 14.65
N GLU A 16 4.56 -12.39 14.69
CA GLU A 16 3.41 -13.30 14.78
C GLU A 16 2.54 -12.94 15.99
N LYS A 17 3.14 -12.81 17.18
CA LYS A 17 2.42 -12.39 18.39
C LYS A 17 1.78 -11.00 18.25
N LYS A 18 2.42 -10.04 17.57
CA LYS A 18 1.83 -8.72 17.34
C LYS A 18 0.64 -8.77 16.40
N ILE A 19 0.66 -9.62 15.38
CA ILE A 19 -0.49 -9.82 14.50
C ILE A 19 -1.67 -10.37 15.32
N GLU A 20 -1.45 -11.40 16.15
CA GLU A 20 -2.48 -11.97 17.03
C GLU A 20 -3.08 -10.91 17.97
N GLU A 21 -2.22 -10.11 18.63
CA GLU A 21 -2.68 -9.01 19.50
C GLU A 21 -3.53 -7.99 18.72
N ILE A 22 -3.09 -7.61 17.51
CA ILE A 22 -3.79 -6.64 16.66
C ILE A 22 -5.15 -7.15 16.21
N ASP A 23 -5.29 -8.45 15.92
CA ASP A 23 -6.56 -9.05 15.52
C ASP A 23 -7.63 -9.05 16.61
N THR A 24 -7.23 -8.88 17.89
CA THR A 24 -8.18 -8.70 19.01
C THR A 24 -8.75 -7.28 19.13
N ILE A 25 -8.19 -6.31 18.39
CA ILE A 25 -8.58 -4.89 18.47
C ILE A 25 -9.88 -4.67 17.71
N THR A 26 -10.91 -4.21 18.42
CA THR A 26 -12.23 -3.88 17.84
C THR A 26 -12.28 -2.52 17.15
N ASN A 27 -11.35 -1.62 17.49
CA ASN A 27 -11.22 -0.32 16.83
C ASN A 27 -10.50 -0.47 15.48
N GLU A 28 -11.26 -0.55 14.40
CA GLU A 28 -10.74 -0.77 13.04
C GLU A 28 -9.67 0.25 12.59
N PRO A 29 -9.85 1.58 12.79
CA PRO A 29 -8.78 2.53 12.49
C PRO A 29 -7.44 2.21 13.19
N PHE A 30 -7.47 1.82 14.47
CA PHE A 30 -6.27 1.46 15.21
C PHE A 30 -5.67 0.16 14.70
N ARG A 31 -6.50 -0.85 14.43
CA ARG A 31 -6.08 -2.12 13.84
C ARG A 31 -5.34 -1.89 12.52
N ARG A 32 -5.90 -1.09 11.60
CA ARG A 32 -5.25 -0.73 10.33
C ARG A 32 -3.92 -0.02 10.54
N ILE A 33 -3.86 0.98 11.43
CA ILE A 33 -2.63 1.73 11.68
C ILE A 33 -1.52 0.80 12.20
N LEU A 34 -1.84 -0.11 13.11
CA LEU A 34 -0.87 -1.05 13.67
C LEU A 34 -0.37 -2.06 12.63
N LEU A 35 -1.26 -2.59 11.77
CA LEU A 35 -0.85 -3.45 10.64
C LEU A 35 0.08 -2.71 9.67
N LEU A 36 -0.21 -1.45 9.34
CA LEU A 36 0.64 -0.63 8.48
C LEU A 36 2.00 -0.34 9.14
N ALA A 37 2.04 -0.16 10.46
CA ALA A 37 3.28 -0.03 11.21
C ALA A 37 4.12 -1.32 11.19
N LEU A 38 3.50 -2.50 11.24
CA LEU A 38 4.21 -3.77 11.08
C LEU A 38 4.85 -3.88 9.68
N LEU A 39 4.18 -3.43 8.62
CA LEU A 39 4.77 -3.37 7.28
C LEU A 39 6.02 -2.47 7.23
N ASP A 40 6.04 -1.33 7.93
CA ASP A 40 7.25 -0.51 8.02
C ASP A 40 8.40 -1.22 8.72
N THR A 41 8.10 -1.95 9.79
CA THR A 41 9.09 -2.74 10.54
C THR A 41 9.72 -3.81 9.64
N LEU A 42 8.87 -4.58 8.94
CA LEU A 42 9.30 -5.57 7.95
C LEU A 42 10.10 -4.92 6.81
N ALA A 43 9.65 -3.78 6.29
CA ALA A 43 10.31 -3.07 5.20
C ALA A 43 11.69 -2.53 5.63
N LYS A 44 11.81 -2.01 6.86
CA LYS A 44 13.09 -1.56 7.43
C LYS A 44 14.06 -2.73 7.57
N SER A 45 13.59 -3.87 8.04
CA SER A 45 14.42 -5.08 8.17
C SER A 45 14.88 -5.60 6.80
N ALA A 46 13.98 -5.67 5.82
CA ALA A 46 14.27 -6.17 4.47
C ALA A 46 15.17 -5.22 3.65
N PHE A 47 14.90 -3.91 3.69
CA PHE A 47 15.55 -2.90 2.85
C PHE A 47 16.02 -1.67 3.67
N PRO A 48 16.98 -1.86 4.57
CA PRO A 48 17.38 -0.88 5.58
C PRO A 48 18.01 0.40 5.00
N LYS A 49 18.66 0.27 3.83
CA LYS A 49 19.34 1.38 3.14
C LYS A 49 18.41 2.20 2.24
N ASP A 50 17.21 1.71 1.96
CA ASP A 50 16.24 2.39 1.11
C ASP A 50 15.40 3.40 1.92
N LYS A 51 15.00 4.51 1.28
CA LYS A 51 14.11 5.52 1.89
C LYS A 51 12.76 4.88 2.29
N PRO A 52 12.06 5.38 3.34
CA PRO A 52 10.84 4.76 3.87
C PRO A 52 9.79 4.33 2.84
N GLY A 53 9.37 5.21 1.92
CA GLY A 53 8.41 4.83 0.88
C GLY A 53 8.94 3.81 -0.12
N LYS A 54 10.21 3.93 -0.50
CA LYS A 54 10.85 3.00 -1.44
C LYS A 54 10.96 1.59 -0.86
N ARG A 55 11.38 1.46 0.42
CA ARG A 55 11.45 0.15 1.08
C ARG A 55 10.07 -0.47 1.28
N PHE A 56 9.05 0.34 1.58
CA PHE A 56 7.68 -0.12 1.77
C PHE A 56 7.12 -0.73 0.47
N VAL A 57 7.21 0.02 -0.64
CA VAL A 57 6.80 -0.47 -1.97
C VAL A 57 7.56 -1.73 -2.34
N LYS A 58 8.89 -1.73 -2.14
CA LYS A 58 9.74 -2.87 -2.46
C LYS A 58 9.44 -4.11 -1.61
N LEU A 59 9.05 -3.95 -0.34
CA LEU A 59 8.58 -5.05 0.51
C LEU A 59 7.34 -5.69 -0.10
N ILE A 60 6.34 -4.88 -0.46
CA ILE A 60 5.11 -5.38 -1.06
C ILE A 60 5.43 -6.11 -2.37
N ASP A 61 6.20 -5.49 -3.27
CA ASP A 61 6.54 -6.07 -4.57
C ASP A 61 7.33 -7.39 -4.43
N SER A 62 8.19 -7.51 -3.41
CA SER A 62 9.07 -8.68 -3.26
C SER A 62 8.45 -9.82 -2.45
N TYR A 63 7.66 -9.51 -1.42
CA TYR A 63 7.28 -10.48 -0.40
C TYR A 63 5.78 -10.57 -0.14
N SER A 64 4.92 -9.70 -0.66
CA SER A 64 3.48 -9.84 -0.38
C SER A 64 2.82 -10.96 -1.18
N GLY A 65 3.30 -11.23 -2.40
CA GLY A 65 2.56 -12.04 -3.39
C GLY A 65 1.15 -11.50 -3.67
N TRP A 66 0.91 -10.21 -3.40
CA TRP A 66 -0.39 -9.60 -3.54
C TRP A 66 -0.77 -9.47 -5.02
N LEU A 67 -1.90 -10.08 -5.40
CA LEU A 67 -2.38 -10.12 -6.78
C LEU A 67 -2.52 -8.73 -7.42
N HIS A 68 -2.84 -7.71 -6.62
CA HIS A 68 -3.06 -6.35 -7.11
C HIS A 68 -1.82 -5.44 -7.01
N SER A 69 -0.64 -5.98 -6.69
CA SER A 69 0.57 -5.17 -6.50
C SER A 69 0.99 -4.40 -7.78
N ASP A 70 0.69 -4.92 -8.97
CA ASP A 70 1.00 -4.23 -10.23
C ASP A 70 -0.12 -3.34 -10.75
N ARG A 71 -1.25 -3.23 -10.04
CA ARG A 71 -2.39 -2.43 -10.48
C ARG A 71 -2.12 -0.94 -10.32
N VAL A 72 -2.58 -0.16 -11.29
CA VAL A 72 -2.42 1.29 -11.38
C VAL A 72 -3.78 1.96 -11.23
N CYS A 73 -3.97 2.72 -10.15
CA CYS A 73 -5.19 3.46 -9.88
C CYS A 73 -5.40 4.56 -10.93
N LEU A 74 -6.36 4.37 -11.85
CA LEU A 74 -6.61 5.33 -12.93
C LEU A 74 -7.06 6.69 -12.40
N ILE A 75 -7.86 6.70 -11.33
CA ILE A 75 -8.34 7.94 -10.72
C ILE A 75 -7.17 8.76 -10.17
N GLN A 76 -6.24 8.12 -9.45
CA GLN A 76 -5.07 8.82 -8.93
C GLN A 76 -4.12 9.23 -10.05
N LEU A 77 -3.94 8.38 -11.06
CA LEU A 77 -3.13 8.72 -12.23
C LEU A 77 -3.68 9.94 -12.96
N ARG A 78 -5.01 10.05 -13.13
CA ARG A 78 -5.66 11.25 -13.67
C ARG A 78 -5.31 12.49 -12.85
N TYR A 79 -5.47 12.45 -11.53
CA TYR A 79 -5.14 13.59 -10.66
C TYR A 79 -3.67 14.00 -10.77
N LEU A 80 -2.78 13.00 -10.81
CA LEU A 80 -1.36 13.24 -11.01
C LEU A 80 -1.09 13.89 -12.37
N LEU A 81 -1.80 13.52 -13.44
CA LEU A 81 -1.68 14.10 -14.77
C LEU A 81 -2.29 15.51 -14.88
N GLU A 82 -3.42 15.77 -14.21
CA GLU A 82 -4.08 17.08 -14.19
C GLU A 82 -3.23 18.15 -13.50
N SER A 83 -2.45 17.76 -12.48
CA SER A 83 -1.52 18.66 -11.81
C SER A 83 -0.25 19.00 -12.62
N GLN A 84 -0.08 18.41 -13.82
CA GLN A 84 1.06 18.70 -14.68
C GLN A 84 0.74 19.84 -15.65
N VAL A 85 1.59 20.87 -15.63
CA VAL A 85 1.50 22.01 -16.57
C VAL A 85 1.99 21.65 -17.98
N GLN A 86 2.76 20.57 -18.11
CA GLN A 86 3.48 20.20 -19.34
C GLN A 86 2.77 19.11 -20.16
N THR A 87 2.94 19.18 -21.49
CA THR A 87 2.35 18.27 -22.49
C THR A 87 3.04 16.90 -22.59
N GLU A 88 4.14 16.66 -21.87
CA GLU A 88 4.97 15.44 -21.99
C GLU A 88 4.23 14.12 -21.71
N CYS A 89 3.06 14.18 -21.07
CA CYS A 89 2.22 13.03 -20.76
C CYS A 89 0.84 13.09 -21.45
N ALA A 90 0.70 13.84 -22.55
CA ALA A 90 -0.57 14.02 -23.24
C ALA A 90 -1.20 12.68 -23.69
N ASP A 91 -0.41 11.79 -24.29
CA ASP A 91 -0.92 10.49 -24.76
C ASP A 91 -1.39 9.61 -23.60
N LEU A 92 -0.63 9.60 -22.49
CA LEU A 92 -1.03 8.89 -21.26
C LEU A 92 -2.31 9.49 -20.66
N LYS A 93 -2.47 10.82 -20.72
CA LYS A 93 -3.70 11.48 -20.28
C LYS A 93 -4.90 11.07 -21.12
N ILE A 94 -4.76 11.04 -22.45
CA ILE A 94 -5.81 10.58 -23.36
C ILE A 94 -6.19 9.13 -23.05
N GLU A 95 -5.21 8.25 -22.86
CA GLU A 95 -5.44 6.85 -22.50
C GLU A 95 -6.20 6.71 -21.17
N VAL A 96 -5.80 7.45 -20.14
CA VAL A 96 -6.46 7.43 -18.83
C VAL A 96 -7.90 7.93 -18.94
N GLU A 97 -8.16 9.04 -19.63
CA GLU A 97 -9.52 9.54 -19.84
C GLU A 97 -10.38 8.56 -20.64
N MET A 98 -9.82 7.90 -21.66
CA MET A 98 -10.54 6.89 -22.44
C MET A 98 -10.98 5.70 -21.58
N ARG A 99 -10.12 5.22 -20.68
CA ARG A 99 -10.46 4.13 -19.76
C ARG A 99 -11.47 4.59 -18.71
N LEU A 100 -11.28 5.78 -18.13
CA LEU A 100 -12.21 6.36 -17.15
C LEU A 100 -13.58 6.68 -17.77
N GLY A 101 -13.66 6.99 -19.06
CA GLY A 101 -14.93 7.18 -19.78
C GLY A 101 -15.80 5.93 -19.84
N LYS A 102 -15.23 4.75 -19.57
CA LYS A 102 -15.96 3.47 -19.46
C LYS A 102 -16.42 3.17 -18.04
N TRP A 103 -16.02 3.97 -17.05
CA TRP A 103 -16.41 3.75 -15.66
C TRP A 103 -17.89 4.06 -15.45
N PRO A 104 -18.53 3.39 -14.48
CA PRO A 104 -19.88 3.75 -14.07
C PRO A 104 -19.99 5.25 -13.72
N PRO A 105 -21.12 5.90 -14.04
CA PRO A 105 -21.37 7.29 -13.68
C PRO A 105 -21.13 7.55 -12.19
N LYS A 106 -20.57 8.73 -11.86
CA LYS A 106 -20.38 9.17 -10.47
C LYS A 106 -21.71 9.11 -9.73
N GLY A 107 -21.77 8.37 -8.63
CA GLY A 107 -22.94 8.33 -7.74
C GLY A 107 -23.72 7.02 -7.69
N ILE A 108 -23.31 5.99 -8.44
CA ILE A 108 -23.90 4.65 -8.33
C ILE A 108 -22.97 3.75 -7.51
N GLY A 109 -23.24 3.66 -6.20
CA GLY A 109 -22.76 2.58 -5.34
C GLY A 109 -21.24 2.46 -5.13
N ARG A 110 -20.83 1.23 -4.76
CA ARG A 110 -19.45 0.78 -4.61
C ARG A 110 -19.03 0.11 -5.92
N ILE A 111 -17.78 0.24 -6.36
CA ILE A 111 -17.21 -0.65 -7.39
C ILE A 111 -16.38 -1.68 -6.63
N PRO A 112 -16.95 -2.88 -6.38
CA PRO A 112 -16.30 -3.89 -5.54
C PRO A 112 -15.08 -4.52 -6.23
N TRP A 113 -14.95 -4.40 -7.56
CA TRP A 113 -13.90 -5.04 -8.34
C TRP A 113 -12.96 -4.02 -8.97
N SER A 114 -12.07 -3.45 -8.16
CA SER A 114 -11.04 -2.52 -8.65
C SER A 114 -10.18 -3.14 -9.77
N ARG A 115 -9.97 -4.46 -9.73
CA ARG A 115 -9.26 -5.24 -10.77
C ARG A 115 -9.86 -5.15 -12.18
N GLU A 116 -11.16 -4.88 -12.29
CA GLU A 116 -11.85 -4.81 -13.58
C GLU A 116 -11.71 -3.43 -14.21
N VAL A 117 -11.41 -2.41 -13.39
CA VAL A 117 -11.37 -1.01 -13.82
C VAL A 117 -9.96 -0.46 -13.90
N ASP A 118 -9.04 -0.95 -13.06
CA ASP A 118 -7.64 -0.51 -13.07
C ASP A 118 -6.75 -1.47 -13.86
N PRO A 119 -5.92 -0.95 -14.78
CA PRO A 119 -4.93 -1.74 -15.50
C PRO A 119 -3.82 -2.25 -14.62
N GLU A 120 -3.13 -3.27 -15.11
CA GLU A 120 -1.79 -3.58 -14.65
C GLU A 120 -0.78 -2.62 -15.27
N SER A 121 0.35 -2.44 -14.60
CA SER A 121 1.41 -1.55 -15.04
C SER A 121 1.96 -1.97 -16.40
N VAL A 122 1.91 -3.27 -16.74
CA VAL A 122 2.26 -3.78 -18.08
C VAL A 122 1.34 -3.25 -19.19
N ASP A 123 0.06 -3.03 -18.92
CA ASP A 123 -0.90 -2.50 -19.90
C ASP A 123 -0.60 -1.04 -20.28
N LEU A 124 0.20 -0.35 -19.46
CA LEU A 124 0.64 1.02 -19.68
C LEU A 124 2.11 1.11 -20.12
N CYS A 125 2.71 0.00 -20.57
CA CYS A 125 4.14 -0.06 -20.90
C CYS A 125 4.58 0.94 -21.98
N ALA A 126 3.71 1.26 -22.95
CA ALA A 126 3.98 2.28 -23.98
C ALA A 126 4.29 3.67 -23.39
N PHE A 127 3.75 3.96 -22.20
CA PHE A 127 3.89 5.23 -21.50
C PHE A 127 4.94 5.22 -20.38
N LYS A 128 5.60 4.08 -20.16
CA LYS A 128 6.67 3.92 -19.15
C LYS A 128 8.01 4.51 -19.61
N LYS A 129 8.02 5.79 -19.99
CA LYS A 129 9.23 6.54 -20.29
C LYS A 129 9.21 7.89 -19.58
N GLY A 130 10.39 8.37 -19.18
CA GLY A 130 10.56 9.67 -18.54
C GLY A 130 9.57 9.90 -17.39
N ARG A 131 8.83 11.01 -17.46
CA ARG A 131 7.85 11.42 -16.45
C ARG A 131 6.66 10.46 -16.33
N GLY A 132 6.19 9.89 -17.45
CA GLY A 132 5.07 8.94 -17.46
C GLY A 132 5.32 7.72 -16.58
N ALA A 133 6.54 7.16 -16.64
CA ALA A 133 6.94 6.06 -15.77
C ALA A 133 6.84 6.41 -14.27
N ALA A 134 7.29 7.61 -13.89
CA ALA A 134 7.24 8.05 -12.50
C ALA A 134 5.82 8.30 -12.01
N LEU A 135 4.92 8.81 -12.87
CA LEU A 135 3.51 9.01 -12.53
C LEU A 135 2.77 7.67 -12.40
N ILE A 136 3.02 6.72 -13.31
CA ILE A 136 2.48 5.36 -13.23
C ILE A 136 2.90 4.70 -11.92
N GLU A 137 4.18 4.76 -11.57
CA GLU A 137 4.68 4.19 -10.31
C GLU A 137 4.01 4.82 -9.07
N LYS A 138 3.83 6.14 -9.06
CA LYS A 138 3.12 6.84 -7.98
C LYS A 138 1.62 6.52 -7.91
N ALA A 139 1.04 6.02 -9.00
CA ALA A 139 -0.36 5.60 -9.04
C ALA A 139 -0.52 4.09 -8.78
N ARG A 140 0.56 3.32 -8.64
CA ARG A 140 0.48 1.89 -8.31
C ARG A 140 0.00 1.67 -6.89
N TYR A 141 -0.74 0.59 -6.68
CA TYR A 141 -1.36 0.27 -5.40
C TYR A 141 -0.37 0.21 -4.22
N PRO A 142 0.83 -0.41 -4.32
CA PRO A 142 1.82 -0.38 -3.24
C PRO A 142 2.23 1.04 -2.81
N PHE A 143 2.39 1.96 -3.76
CA PHE A 143 2.71 3.36 -3.45
C PHE A 143 1.54 4.06 -2.79
N LEU A 144 0.31 3.81 -3.26
CA LEU A 144 -0.90 4.38 -2.66
C LEU A 144 -1.20 3.83 -1.27
N LEU A 145 -0.86 2.57 -1.01
CA LEU A 145 -0.94 1.99 0.32
C LEU A 145 0.06 2.66 1.28
N TRP A 146 1.26 3.01 0.80
CA TRP A 146 2.23 3.80 1.57
C TRP A 146 1.75 5.23 1.85
N GLU A 147 1.16 5.91 0.86
CA GLU A 147 0.55 7.25 1.05
C GLU A 147 -0.62 7.19 2.05
N MET A 148 -1.50 6.18 1.93
CA MET A 148 -2.58 5.94 2.87
C MET A 148 -2.05 5.70 4.29
N ARG A 149 -0.94 4.97 4.44
CA ARG A 149 -0.25 4.79 5.72
C ARG A 149 0.18 6.12 6.34
N ASN A 150 0.78 7.00 5.54
CA ASN A 150 1.22 8.31 6.05
C ASN A 150 0.01 9.13 6.53
N PHE A 151 -1.04 9.17 5.71
CA PHE A 151 -2.30 9.82 6.08
C PHE A 151 -2.89 9.26 7.37
N ALA A 152 -3.03 7.93 7.48
CA ALA A 152 -3.66 7.29 8.62
C ALA A 152 -2.91 7.54 9.94
N ILE A 153 -1.57 7.54 9.91
CA ILE A 153 -0.75 7.80 11.09
C ILE A 153 -0.77 9.27 11.49
N HIS A 154 -0.72 10.19 10.52
CA HIS A 154 -0.65 11.63 10.82
C HIS A 154 -2.00 12.26 11.16
N GLU A 155 -3.09 11.69 10.64
CA GLU A 155 -4.44 12.23 10.87
C GLU A 155 -5.29 11.37 11.82
N LEU A 156 -4.76 10.22 12.28
CA LEU A 156 -5.45 9.26 13.16
C LEU A 156 -6.85 8.87 12.64
N ARG A 157 -7.02 8.81 11.33
CA ARG A 157 -8.30 8.47 10.68
C ARG A 157 -8.09 7.71 9.38
N THR A 158 -9.10 6.95 8.98
CA THR A 158 -9.12 6.25 7.69
C THR A 158 -9.68 7.15 6.58
N ILE A 159 -9.19 6.97 5.36
CA ILE A 159 -9.71 7.70 4.18
C ILE A 159 -11.12 7.22 3.89
N GLY A 160 -12.04 8.19 3.88
CA GLY A 160 -13.47 7.92 3.85
C GLY A 160 -13.94 7.35 5.18
N LEU A 161 -15.12 7.76 5.61
CA LEU A 161 -15.93 6.93 6.51
C LEU A 161 -16.19 5.63 5.74
N ALA A 162 -15.23 4.70 5.81
CA ALA A 162 -15.42 3.35 5.31
C ALA A 162 -16.71 2.87 5.95
N LEU A 163 -17.67 2.52 5.09
CA LEU A 163 -18.98 2.09 5.54
C LEU A 163 -18.77 0.94 6.55
N PRO A 164 -19.64 0.81 7.57
CA PRO A 164 -19.49 -0.18 8.65
C PRO A 164 -19.24 -1.63 8.18
N ASP A 165 -19.52 -1.94 6.91
CA ASP A 165 -19.32 -3.25 6.28
C ASP A 165 -18.06 -3.33 5.38
N SER A 166 -17.02 -2.52 5.63
CA SER A 166 -15.79 -2.57 4.82
C SER A 166 -14.93 -3.83 5.04
N ASP A 167 -15.21 -4.57 6.12
CA ASP A 167 -14.39 -5.71 6.56
C ASP A 167 -14.65 -7.00 5.76
N ASP A 168 -15.75 -7.06 5.01
CA ASP A 168 -16.10 -8.23 4.19
C ASP A 168 -15.30 -8.31 2.88
N PHE A 169 -14.63 -7.23 2.48
CA PHE A 169 -13.91 -7.19 1.21
C PHE A 169 -12.51 -7.80 1.31
N GLU A 170 -12.25 -8.75 0.41
CA GLU A 170 -10.94 -9.39 0.25
C GLU A 170 -10.06 -8.70 -0.80
N GLU A 171 -10.58 -7.68 -1.49
CA GLU A 171 -9.90 -6.93 -2.54
C GLU A 171 -10.05 -5.41 -2.33
N PRO A 172 -9.11 -4.58 -2.84
CA PRO A 172 -9.30 -3.14 -2.89
C PRO A 172 -10.56 -2.78 -3.69
N TYR A 173 -11.25 -1.73 -3.28
CA TYR A 173 -12.51 -1.31 -3.93
C TYR A 173 -12.62 0.21 -4.01
N TYR A 174 -13.44 0.68 -4.95
CA TYR A 174 -13.78 2.09 -5.04
C TYR A 174 -15.12 2.39 -4.37
N PHE A 175 -15.18 3.55 -3.73
CA PHE A 175 -16.40 4.11 -3.17
C PHE A 175 -16.47 5.60 -3.51
N ALA A 176 -17.68 6.13 -3.66
CA ALA A 176 -17.89 7.53 -3.99
C ALA A 176 -18.59 8.25 -2.81
N PRO A 177 -17.84 8.62 -1.76
CA PRO A 177 -18.42 9.31 -0.61
C PRO A 177 -18.99 10.65 -1.05
N LEU A 178 -20.10 11.05 -0.44
CA LEU A 178 -20.65 12.40 -0.63
C LEU A 178 -19.73 13.38 0.11
N ASN A 179 -19.11 14.28 -0.64
CA ASN A 179 -18.47 15.46 -0.07
C ASN A 179 -19.59 16.44 0.34
N LEU A 180 -19.77 16.64 1.65
CA LEU A 180 -20.85 17.47 2.19
C LEU A 180 -20.71 18.95 1.84
N GLU A 181 -19.48 19.45 1.68
CA GLU A 181 -19.22 20.85 1.38
C GLU A 181 -19.53 21.20 -0.07
N THR A 182 -19.20 20.31 -1.00
CA THR A 182 -19.35 20.54 -2.44
C THR A 182 -20.57 19.85 -3.04
N SER A 183 -21.27 19.04 -2.24
CA SER A 183 -22.33 18.12 -2.70
C SER A 183 -21.89 17.22 -3.86
N SER A 184 -20.59 17.00 -4.01
CA SER A 184 -20.00 16.23 -5.10
C SER A 184 -19.61 14.83 -4.63
N ARG A 185 -19.52 13.89 -5.57
CA ARG A 185 -19.02 12.54 -5.31
C ARG A 185 -17.79 12.29 -6.15
N THR A 186 -16.72 11.83 -5.51
CA THR A 186 -15.46 11.48 -6.16
C THR A 186 -15.10 10.07 -5.78
N TRP A 187 -14.68 9.26 -6.75
CA TRP A 187 -14.20 7.91 -6.48
C TRP A 187 -12.93 7.96 -5.60
N GLY A 188 -12.97 7.27 -4.47
CA GLY A 188 -11.83 7.02 -3.60
C GLY A 188 -11.52 5.52 -3.57
N LEU A 189 -10.23 5.17 -3.61
CA LEU A 189 -9.75 3.80 -3.46
C LEU A 189 -9.63 3.48 -1.96
N ASN A 190 -10.16 2.35 -1.52
CA ASN A 190 -9.97 1.83 -0.17
C ASN A 190 -9.21 0.49 -0.20
N PHE A 191 -8.32 0.30 0.77
CA PHE A 191 -7.62 -0.96 1.03
C PHE A 191 -8.16 -1.61 2.32
N PRO A 192 -9.12 -2.55 2.26
CA PRO A 192 -9.71 -3.18 3.44
C PRO A 192 -8.69 -3.67 4.47
N THR A 193 -9.03 -3.66 5.76
CA THR A 193 -8.15 -4.18 6.82
C THR A 193 -7.71 -5.60 6.55
N LYS A 194 -8.60 -6.45 6.02
CA LYS A 194 -8.31 -7.82 5.62
C LYS A 194 -7.21 -7.89 4.55
N VAL A 195 -7.25 -7.04 3.53
CA VAL A 195 -6.19 -6.92 2.51
C VAL A 195 -4.85 -6.57 3.15
N ILE A 196 -4.82 -5.59 4.06
CA ILE A 196 -3.60 -5.18 4.75
C ILE A 196 -3.06 -6.32 5.63
N SER A 197 -3.92 -7.00 6.37
CA SER A 197 -3.54 -8.15 7.22
C SER A 197 -2.95 -9.29 6.39
N THR A 198 -3.57 -9.65 5.27
CA THR A 198 -3.03 -10.65 4.33
C THR A 198 -1.66 -10.25 3.78
N ILE A 199 -1.45 -8.96 3.45
CA ILE A 199 -0.15 -8.47 3.00
C ILE A 199 0.89 -8.60 4.12
N VAL A 200 0.55 -8.27 5.37
CA VAL A 200 1.45 -8.42 6.53
C VAL A 200 1.86 -9.87 6.72
N LEU A 201 0.90 -10.79 6.76
CA LEU A 201 1.13 -12.23 6.94
C LEU A 201 2.06 -12.78 5.86
N ASN A 202 1.72 -12.54 4.59
CA ASN A 202 2.52 -13.04 3.47
C ASN A 202 3.94 -12.46 3.45
N CYS A 203 4.06 -11.14 3.71
CA CYS A 203 5.38 -10.49 3.81
C CYS A 203 6.20 -11.10 4.95
N SER A 204 5.60 -11.32 6.12
CA SER A 204 6.26 -11.91 7.27
C SER A 204 6.79 -13.32 6.95
N GLU A 205 5.93 -14.21 6.45
CA GLU A 205 6.28 -15.59 6.13
C GLU A 205 7.38 -15.69 5.06
N LYS A 206 7.23 -14.96 3.95
CA LYS A 206 8.21 -15.03 2.85
C LYS A 206 9.53 -14.37 3.21
N LEU A 207 9.51 -13.31 4.02
CA LEU A 207 10.74 -12.67 4.50
C LEU A 207 11.47 -13.55 5.52
N LYS A 208 10.74 -14.25 6.40
CA LYS A 208 11.30 -15.25 7.33
C LYS A 208 12.07 -16.31 6.57
N LEU A 209 11.43 -16.96 5.60
CA LEU A 209 12.08 -17.97 4.74
C LEU A 209 13.32 -17.41 4.03
N HIS A 210 13.25 -16.17 3.52
CA HIS A 210 14.39 -15.52 2.89
C HIS A 210 15.55 -15.34 3.87
N PHE A 211 15.29 -14.93 5.11
CA PHE A 211 16.32 -14.69 6.11
C PHE A 211 16.95 -15.98 6.62
N GLU A 212 16.16 -17.03 6.83
CA GLU A 212 16.65 -18.37 7.19
C GLU A 212 17.59 -18.91 6.10
N GLN A 213 17.16 -18.86 4.84
CA GLN A 213 17.94 -19.38 3.71
C GLN A 213 19.24 -18.60 3.45
N LYS A 214 19.24 -17.30 3.73
CA LYS A 214 20.40 -16.42 3.49
C LYS A 214 21.26 -16.20 4.74
N GLY A 215 20.84 -16.72 5.89
CA GLY A 215 21.48 -16.46 7.17
C GLY A 215 21.53 -14.96 7.51
N ILE A 216 20.45 -14.22 7.22
CA ILE A 216 20.37 -12.78 7.48
C ILE A 216 19.83 -12.55 8.88
N ASN A 217 20.55 -11.74 9.69
CA ASN A 217 20.03 -11.27 10.97
C ASN A 217 19.00 -10.15 10.74
N PRO A 218 17.73 -10.29 11.19
CA PRO A 218 16.69 -9.29 11.00
C PRO A 218 16.91 -7.97 11.76
N PHE A 219 17.72 -8.00 12.81
CA PHE A 219 18.03 -6.86 13.67
C PHE A 219 19.23 -6.04 13.20
N ARG A 220 19.98 -6.50 12.18
CA ARG A 220 21.30 -5.95 11.81
C ARG A 220 21.35 -4.43 11.58
N ASP A 221 20.22 -3.80 11.24
CA ASP A 221 20.08 -2.37 10.93
C ASP A 221 19.03 -1.68 11.84
N PHE A 222 18.64 -2.32 12.94
CA PHE A 222 17.94 -1.68 14.04
C PHE A 222 18.97 -1.13 15.02
N THR A 223 18.74 0.09 15.50
CA THR A 223 19.54 0.68 16.56
C THR A 223 18.77 0.49 17.86
N ASP A 224 19.45 0.02 18.91
CA ASP A 224 18.85 -0.12 20.24
C ASP A 224 18.49 1.26 20.83
N GLU A 225 19.23 2.30 20.43
CA GLU A 225 18.98 3.67 20.82
C GLU A 225 18.40 4.48 19.66
N PRO A 226 17.36 5.30 19.91
CA PRO A 226 16.91 6.29 18.95
C PRO A 226 18.04 7.30 18.66
N GLY A 227 18.13 7.81 17.43
CA GLY A 227 19.17 8.81 17.09
C GLY A 227 19.10 10.14 17.88
N TRP A 228 18.02 10.38 18.62
CA TRP A 228 17.88 11.54 19.52
C TRP A 228 18.33 11.25 20.97
N TYR A 229 18.79 10.04 21.26
CA TYR A 229 19.32 9.61 22.57
C TYR A 229 20.79 9.99 22.79
N LEU A 230 21.40 10.75 21.87
CA LEU A 230 22.81 11.17 21.97
C LEU A 230 23.01 12.11 23.18
N HIS A 231 23.68 11.59 24.21
CA HIS A 231 24.34 12.33 25.27
C HIS A 231 25.68 12.92 24.80
#